data_AF-A0A962QX33-F1
#
_entry.id   AF-A0A962QX33-F1
#
_cell.length_a   1.000
_cell.length_b   1.000
_cell.length_c   1.000
_cell.angle_alpha   90.00
_cell.angle_beta   90.00
_cell.angle_gamma   90.00
#
_symmetry.space_group_name_H-M   'P 1'
#
loop_
_entity.id
_entity.type
_entity.pdbx_description
1 polymer ?
#
loop_
_entity_poly.entity_id
_entity_poly.type
_entity_poly.pdbx_seq_one_letter_code
_entity_poly.pdbx_strand_id
1 'polypeptide(L)'
;MKVINFMGWRKLAALFSITLVLGSLVSLFTQQLNWGLDFTGGTLLEVHYSETADLSDIRSTLSAEEYRGATVVSFGSDRDVLIRLPHGYSDSEGVVLLGKLQDAFEGKSVLTTFKS
;
A
#
# COMPACT_ATOMS: atom_id res chain seq x y z
N MET A 1 -27.18 -23.01 43.66
CA MET A 1 -26.35 -22.49 42.56
C MET A 1 -25.79 -23.68 41.78
N LYS A 2 -25.98 -23.78 40.46
CA LYS A 2 -25.46 -24.89 39.65
C LYS A 2 -23.96 -24.65 39.37
N VAL A 3 -23.10 -25.54 39.84
CA VAL A 3 -21.66 -25.51 39.59
C VAL A 3 -21.38 -26.10 38.22
N ILE A 4 -20.93 -25.27 37.27
CA ILE A 4 -20.51 -25.73 35.94
C ILE A 4 -19.07 -26.23 36.06
N ASN A 5 -18.80 -27.46 35.64
CA ASN A 5 -17.49 -28.09 35.79
C ASN A 5 -16.55 -27.70 34.63
N PHE A 6 -16.05 -26.46 34.66
CA PHE A 6 -15.10 -25.93 33.68
C PHE A 6 -13.77 -26.69 33.65
N MET A 7 -13.35 -27.26 34.80
CA MET A 7 -12.08 -27.98 34.93
C MET A 7 -12.06 -29.30 34.16
N GLY A 8 -13.21 -29.97 33.99
CA GLY A 8 -13.32 -31.20 33.19
C GLY A 8 -13.10 -30.98 31.69
N TRP A 9 -13.45 -29.81 31.16
CA TRP A 9 -13.36 -29.50 29.73
C TRP A 9 -12.05 -28.83 29.31
N ARG A 10 -11.16 -28.52 30.26
CA ARG A 10 -9.89 -27.83 30.00
C ARG A 10 -9.05 -28.50 28.92
N LYS A 11 -9.01 -29.84 28.87
CA LYS A 11 -8.23 -30.57 27.85
C LYS A 11 -8.79 -30.38 26.44
N LEU A 12 -10.12 -30.38 26.30
CA LEU A 12 -10.78 -30.17 25.01
C LEU A 12 -10.62 -28.71 24.55
N ALA A 13 -10.78 -27.76 25.46
CA ALA A 13 -10.54 -26.35 25.19
C ALA A 13 -9.08 -26.06 24.81
N ALA A 14 -8.12 -26.70 25.50
CA ALA A 14 -6.70 -26.59 25.18
C ALA A 14 -6.38 -27.16 23.80
N LEU A 15 -6.92 -28.33 23.44
CA LEU A 15 -6.74 -28.91 22.11
C LEU A 15 -7.31 -27.98 21.03
N PHE A 16 -8.52 -27.46 21.24
CA PHE A 16 -9.15 -26.52 20.31
C PHE A 16 -8.33 -25.24 20.14
N SER A 17 -7.81 -24.68 21.24
CA SER A 17 -6.95 -23.50 21.21
C SER A 17 -5.65 -23.76 20.45
N ILE A 18 -5.01 -24.90 20.67
CA ILE A 18 -3.79 -25.28 19.93
C ILE A 18 -4.09 -25.41 18.43
N THR A 19 -5.20 -26.05 18.05
CA THR A 19 -5.60 -26.16 16.65
C THR A 19 -5.84 -24.79 16.01
N LEU A 20 -6.47 -23.86 16.72
CA LEU A 20 -6.67 -22.49 16.23
C LEU A 20 -5.34 -21.74 16.04
N VAL A 21 -4.41 -21.88 16.98
CA VAL A 21 -3.07 -21.28 16.88
C VAL A 21 -2.32 -21.87 15.68
N LEU A 22 -2.30 -23.19 15.53
CA LEU A 22 -1.66 -23.82 14.37
C LEU A 22 -2.33 -23.39 13.06
N GLY A 23 -3.66 -23.30 13.04
CA GLY A 23 -4.41 -22.80 11.90
C GLY A 23 -4.06 -21.36 11.54
N SER A 24 -3.88 -20.47 12.52
CA SER A 24 -3.46 -19.10 12.26
C SER A 24 -2.02 -19.02 11.74
N LEU A 25 -1.10 -19.83 12.26
CA LEU A 25 0.25 -19.93 11.71
C LEU A 25 0.22 -20.38 10.24
N VAL A 26 -0.50 -21.45 9.92
CA VAL A 26 -0.64 -21.92 8.54
C VAL A 26 -1.29 -20.86 7.65
N SER A 27 -2.29 -20.15 8.15
CA SER A 27 -2.92 -19.03 7.44
C SER A 27 -1.91 -17.93 7.13
N LEU A 28 -1.03 -17.58 8.06
CA LEU A 28 0.00 -16.56 7.83
C LEU A 28 1.00 -16.99 6.75
N PHE A 29 1.42 -18.26 6.74
CA PHE A 29 2.35 -18.76 5.71
C PHE A 29 1.71 -18.91 4.33
N THR A 30 0.40 -19.19 4.26
CA THR A 30 -0.31 -19.40 2.97
C THR A 30 -0.88 -18.13 2.38
N GLN A 31 -1.46 -17.24 3.19
CA GLN A 31 -2.10 -16.00 2.73
C GLN A 31 -1.14 -14.82 2.65
N GLN A 32 0.11 -15.00 3.10
CA GLN A 32 1.10 -13.93 3.31
C GLN A 32 0.52 -12.79 4.17
N LEU A 33 1.39 -11.93 4.70
CA LEU A 33 0.93 -10.69 5.30
C LEU A 33 0.79 -9.66 4.17
N ASN A 34 -0.35 -8.98 4.12
CA ASN A 34 -0.43 -7.71 3.40
C ASN A 34 0.51 -6.74 4.11
N TRP A 35 1.73 -6.62 3.60
CA TRP A 35 2.75 -5.74 4.17
C TRP A 35 2.19 -4.32 4.22
N GLY A 36 2.02 -3.81 5.44
CA GLY A 36 1.49 -2.48 5.65
C GLY A 36 2.40 -1.41 5.07
N LEU A 37 1.87 -0.19 4.97
CA LEU A 37 2.57 1.00 4.48
C LEU A 37 3.91 1.26 5.19
N ASP A 38 4.03 0.86 6.45
CA ASP A 38 5.22 1.06 7.29
C ASP A 38 6.32 -0.04 7.10
N PHE A 39 5.99 -1.13 6.39
CA PHE A 39 6.88 -2.29 6.20
C PHE A 39 7.11 -2.69 4.75
N THR A 40 6.26 -2.19 3.86
CA THR A 40 6.71 -1.92 2.50
C THR A 40 7.70 -0.78 2.66
N GLY A 41 7.32 0.48 2.58
CA GLY A 41 8.25 1.54 2.23
C GLY A 41 8.21 1.73 0.71
N GLY A 42 8.81 2.81 0.24
CA GLY A 42 8.71 3.20 -1.17
C GLY A 42 8.89 4.70 -1.34
N THR A 43 8.84 5.14 -2.58
CA THR A 43 8.98 6.56 -2.92
C THR A 43 7.60 7.19 -2.98
N LEU A 44 7.42 8.27 -2.20
CA LEU A 44 6.26 9.14 -2.31
C LEU A 44 6.64 10.30 -3.22
N LEU A 45 5.84 10.50 -4.26
CA LEU A 45 5.98 11.60 -5.19
C LEU A 45 4.77 12.50 -5.02
N GLU A 46 5.03 13.75 -4.65
CA GLU A 46 4.02 14.81 -4.61
C GLU A 46 4.11 15.60 -5.91
N VAL A 47 2.99 15.69 -6.63
CA VAL A 47 2.87 16.39 -7.89
C VAL A 47 1.74 17.40 -7.78
N HIS A 48 2.09 18.68 -7.97
CA HIS A 48 1.12 19.77 -8.03
C HIS A 48 0.79 20.09 -9.49
N TYR A 49 -0.46 19.91 -9.88
CA TYR A 49 -0.94 20.23 -11.22
C TYR A 49 -1.49 21.65 -11.30
N SER A 50 -1.32 22.28 -12.47
CA SER A 50 -1.87 23.59 -12.77
C SER A 50 -3.36 23.57 -13.08
N GLU A 51 -4.01 22.41 -13.22
CA GLU A 51 -5.45 22.21 -13.43
C GLU A 51 -5.94 21.00 -12.62
N THR A 52 -7.26 20.80 -12.52
CA THR A 52 -7.86 19.68 -11.79
C THR A 52 -7.33 18.36 -12.37
N ALA A 53 -6.69 17.55 -11.54
CA ALA A 53 -6.04 16.33 -11.99
C ALA A 53 -7.05 15.17 -12.08
N ASP A 54 -7.18 14.53 -13.25
CA ASP A 54 -7.95 13.29 -13.36
C ASP A 54 -7.12 12.10 -12.85
N LEU A 55 -7.42 11.69 -11.62
CA LEU A 55 -6.78 10.55 -10.97
C LEU A 55 -6.97 9.24 -11.76
N SER A 56 -8.04 9.13 -12.56
CA SER A 56 -8.36 7.95 -13.35
C SER A 56 -7.40 7.80 -14.53
N ASP A 57 -7.11 8.90 -15.21
CA ASP A 57 -6.18 8.95 -16.34
C ASP A 57 -4.73 8.74 -15.88
N ILE A 58 -4.37 9.30 -14.73
CA ILE A 58 -3.04 9.07 -14.13
C ILE A 58 -2.89 7.59 -13.73
N ARG A 59 -3.92 6.98 -13.13
CA ARG A 59 -3.91 5.56 -12.77
C ARG A 59 -3.84 4.64 -13.99
N SER A 60 -4.56 4.96 -15.07
CA SER A 60 -4.56 4.14 -16.28
C SER A 60 -3.19 4.16 -16.97
N THR A 61 -2.55 5.32 -17.02
CA THR A 61 -1.19 5.50 -17.56
C THR A 61 -0.15 4.73 -16.75
N LEU A 62 -0.18 4.86 -15.42
CA LEU A 62 0.75 4.14 -14.53
C LEU A 62 0.52 2.62 -14.52
N SER A 63 -0.72 2.18 -14.72
CA SER A 63 -1.03 0.74 -14.82
C SER A 63 -0.57 0.12 -16.15
N ALA A 64 -0.45 0.93 -17.20
CA ALA A 64 0.02 0.51 -18.51
C ALA A 64 1.56 0.45 -18.61
N GLU A 65 2.28 1.35 -17.92
CA GLU A 65 3.74 1.52 -18.02
C GLU A 65 4.56 0.68 -17.03
N GLU A 66 4.23 -0.59 -16.78
CA GLU A 66 5.05 -1.48 -15.93
C GLU A 66 5.01 -1.16 -14.41
N TYR A 67 4.50 0.00 -13.97
CA TYR A 67 4.38 0.44 -12.57
C TYR A 67 3.19 -0.20 -11.81
N ARG A 68 3.06 -1.53 -11.88
CA ARG A 68 1.97 -2.24 -11.19
C ARG A 68 2.06 -2.04 -9.67
N GLY A 69 0.94 -1.62 -9.07
CA GLY A 69 0.84 -1.36 -7.63
C GLY A 69 1.07 0.10 -7.23
N ALA A 70 1.29 1.00 -8.18
CA ALA A 70 1.30 2.43 -7.92
C ALA A 70 -0.08 2.91 -7.42
N THR A 71 -0.11 3.63 -6.30
CA THR A 71 -1.34 4.19 -5.73
C THR A 71 -1.35 5.70 -5.93
N VAL A 72 -2.41 6.20 -6.55
CA VAL A 72 -2.59 7.63 -6.82
C VAL A 72 -3.74 8.15 -5.96
N VAL A 73 -3.49 9.18 -5.15
CA VAL A 73 -4.49 9.83 -4.29
C VAL A 73 -4.36 11.34 -4.38
N SER A 74 -5.46 12.08 -4.24
CA SER A 74 -5.40 13.53 -4.07
C SER A 74 -4.96 13.90 -2.65
N PHE A 75 -4.20 14.99 -2.50
CA PHE A 75 -3.63 15.44 -1.24
C PHE A 75 -3.85 16.94 -1.04
N GLY A 76 -4.82 17.34 -0.21
CA GLY A 76 -5.07 18.76 0.07
C GLY A 76 -6.03 19.44 -0.90
N SER A 77 -5.83 19.31 -2.22
CA SER A 77 -6.76 19.80 -3.25
C SER A 77 -6.89 18.87 -4.45
N ASP A 78 -7.88 19.10 -5.31
CA ASP A 78 -8.13 18.31 -6.54
C ASP A 78 -7.01 18.48 -7.60
N ARG A 79 -6.03 19.34 -7.32
CA ARG A 79 -4.84 19.59 -8.15
C ARG A 79 -3.58 18.95 -7.60
N ASP A 80 -3.61 18.60 -6.33
CA ASP A 80 -2.46 18.07 -5.61
C ASP A 80 -2.59 16.57 -5.57
N VAL A 81 -1.64 15.86 -6.17
CA VAL A 81 -1.70 14.42 -6.32
C VAL A 81 -0.46 13.79 -5.71
N LEU A 82 -0.70 12.79 -4.88
CA LEU A 82 0.33 11.97 -4.28
C LEU A 82 0.34 10.62 -4.98
N ILE A 83 1.48 10.33 -5.61
CA ILE A 83 1.76 9.07 -6.29
C ILE A 83 2.69 8.27 -5.38
N ARG A 84 2.25 7.07 -5.00
CA ARG A 84 3.01 6.13 -4.19
C ARG A 84 3.46 4.97 -5.06
N LEU A 85 4.77 4.78 -5.15
CA LEU A 85 5.37 3.63 -5.82
C LEU A 85 5.69 2.54 -4.80
N PRO A 86 5.32 1.27 -5.05
CA PRO A 86 5.64 0.17 -4.15
C PRO A 86 7.15 -0.17 -4.21
N HIS A 87 7.63 -0.94 -3.24
CA HIS A 87 9.01 -1.39 -3.23
C HIS A 87 9.39 -2.26 -4.41
N GLY A 88 10.52 -1.92 -5.03
CA GLY A 88 11.00 -2.52 -6.28
C GLY A 88 11.41 -1.46 -7.29
N TYR A 89 10.80 -0.28 -7.23
CA TYR A 89 11.19 0.86 -8.05
C TYR A 89 12.30 1.67 -7.36
N SER A 90 13.42 1.86 -8.05
CA SER A 90 14.57 2.64 -7.58
C SER A 90 14.26 4.15 -7.62
N ASP A 91 14.90 4.95 -6.76
CA ASP A 91 14.80 6.43 -6.81
C ASP A 91 15.11 6.97 -8.23
N SER A 92 15.99 6.28 -8.98
CA SER A 92 16.30 6.59 -10.38
C SER A 92 15.13 6.36 -11.35
N GLU A 93 14.28 5.36 -11.10
CA GLU A 93 13.11 5.06 -11.93
C GLU A 93 11.95 6.01 -11.61
N GLY A 94 11.81 6.42 -10.34
CA GLY A 94 10.90 7.49 -9.95
C GLY A 94 11.22 8.82 -10.65
N VAL A 95 12.50 9.15 -10.84
CA VAL A 95 12.93 10.34 -11.59
C VAL A 95 12.62 10.23 -13.10
N VAL A 96 12.73 9.04 -13.69
CA VAL A 96 12.37 8.82 -15.10
C VAL A 96 10.85 8.92 -15.31
N LEU A 97 10.06 8.39 -14.38
CA LEU A 97 8.60 8.55 -14.35
C LEU A 97 8.20 10.02 -14.27
N LEU A 98 8.89 10.78 -13.42
CA LEU A 98 8.64 12.22 -13.30
C LEU A 98 8.89 12.94 -14.62
N GLY A 99 9.98 12.61 -15.33
CA GLY A 99 10.23 13.18 -16.66
C GLY A 99 9.10 12.88 -17.64
N LYS A 100 8.60 11.64 -17.66
CA LYS A 100 7.48 11.24 -18.53
C LYS A 100 6.16 11.90 -18.14
N LEU A 101 5.85 11.99 -16.85
CA LEU A 101 4.64 12.65 -16.37
C LEU A 101 4.71 14.16 -16.59
N GLN A 102 5.90 14.76 -16.54
CA GLN A 102 6.11 16.17 -16.83
C GLN A 102 6.03 16.48 -18.34
N ASP A 103 6.50 15.56 -19.18
CA ASP A 103 6.35 15.66 -20.64
C ASP A 103 4.90 15.38 -21.10
N ALA A 104 4.18 14.50 -20.40
CA ALA A 104 2.78 14.17 -20.68
C ALA A 104 1.79 15.19 -20.11
N PHE A 105 2.14 15.85 -19.00
CA PHE A 105 1.32 16.85 -18.32
C PHE A 105 2.17 18.10 -18.08
N GLU A 106 2.10 19.06 -19.01
CA GLU A 106 2.74 20.38 -18.96
C GLU A 106 2.29 21.19 -17.72
N GLY A 107 2.85 20.89 -16.55
CA GLY A 107 2.53 21.58 -15.31
C GLY A 107 3.77 21.67 -14.44
N LYS A 108 4.16 22.88 -14.05
CA LYS A 108 5.26 23.16 -13.11
C LYS A 108 5.11 22.34 -11.82
N SER A 109 5.73 21.17 -11.77
CA SER A 109 5.76 20.31 -10.59
C SER A 109 6.93 20.71 -9.69
N VAL A 110 6.62 21.22 -8.49
CA VAL A 110 7.62 21.46 -7.45
C VAL A 110 7.96 20.13 -6.78
N LEU A 111 9.20 19.70 -6.91
CA LEU A 111 9.72 18.44 -6.37
C LEU A 111 9.89 18.54 -4.86
N THR A 112 9.14 17.75 -4.09
CA THR A 112 9.53 17.42 -2.71
C THR A 112 9.54 15.90 -2.54
N THR A 113 10.72 15.30 -2.73
CA THR A 113 10.95 13.89 -2.41
C THR A 113 11.08 13.73 -0.90
N PHE A 114 10.09 13.10 -0.26
CA PHE A 114 10.23 12.65 1.12
C PHE A 114 10.75 11.22 1.13
N LYS A 115 12.00 11.07 1.59
CA LYS A 115 12.59 9.78 1.94
C LYS A 115 12.08 9.38 3.32
N SER A 116 11.41 8.24 3.41
CA SER A 116 11.07 7.60 4.70
C SER A 116 12.33 7.17 5.45
#